data_AF-A0A4R9KCI5-F1
#
_entry.id   AF-A0A4R9KCI5-F1
#
_cell.length_a   1.000
_cell.length_b   1.000
_cell.length_c   1.000
_cell.angle_alpha   90.00
_cell.angle_beta   90.00
_cell.angle_gamma   90.00
#
_symmetry.space_group_name_H-M   'P 1'
#
loop_
_entity.id
_entity.type
_entity.pdbx_description
1 polymer ?
#
loop_
_entity_poly.entity_id
_entity_poly.type
_entity_poly.pdbx_seq_one_letter_code
_entity_poly.pdbx_strand_id
1 'polypeptide(L)'
;MRHIRFCVLLLLASCTTVGFHRESVRESFEYGKMKTIRICVWKDENVSPERMNYLFDSWNEELVLYNLQAKVSQVKDWKRPGWTGRAIMEELYSAELPEGCDRILALAGFKASDIAYEFASYILALFLIPTFEVLGAVDSPTGSRGFVLAHTASLGHLITGGASNTIVHEGYHLLGCGHSFYLSECYGQIQKLKTTADIAGDSFFPVTHPKSGFITSRRELNYFFLGR
;
A
#
# COMPACT_ATOMS: atom_id res chain seq x y z
N MET A 1 42.63 -9.35 23.00
CA MET A 1 41.51 -10.20 22.54
C MET A 1 40.24 -9.44 22.89
N ARG A 2 39.72 -8.50 22.10
CA ARG A 2 39.11 -8.60 20.75
C ARG A 2 38.04 -9.70 20.75
N HIS A 3 36.81 -9.35 20.31
CA HIS A 3 35.60 -10.19 20.20
C HIS A 3 34.52 -10.07 21.31
N ILE A 4 34.16 -8.86 21.75
CA ILE A 4 32.81 -8.58 22.29
C ILE A 4 32.31 -7.26 21.69
N ARG A 5 32.07 -7.23 20.38
CA ARG A 5 31.46 -6.08 19.67
C ARG A 5 30.61 -6.49 18.45
N PHE A 6 29.99 -7.66 18.47
CA PHE A 6 29.24 -8.15 17.31
C PHE A 6 27.91 -8.83 17.66
N CYS A 7 27.17 -8.34 18.66
CA CYS A 7 25.84 -8.87 18.99
C CYS A 7 24.73 -7.82 19.12
N VAL A 8 24.92 -6.57 18.68
CA VAL A 8 23.88 -5.52 18.76
C VAL A 8 23.32 -5.11 17.39
N LEU A 9 23.88 -5.64 16.28
CA LEU A 9 23.49 -5.24 14.92
C LEU A 9 22.43 -6.12 14.24
N LEU A 10 21.90 -7.15 14.93
CA LEU A 10 20.89 -8.08 14.37
C LEU A 10 19.45 -7.82 14.86
N LEU A 11 19.21 -6.76 15.62
CA LEU A 11 17.87 -6.39 16.11
C LEU A 11 17.20 -5.24 15.33
N LEU A 12 17.82 -4.75 14.25
CA LEU A 12 17.10 -4.00 13.22
C LEU A 12 16.41 -4.99 12.30
N ALA A 13 15.52 -5.81 12.87
CA ALA A 13 14.58 -6.59 12.11
C ALA A 13 13.74 -5.58 11.32
N SER A 14 13.97 -5.55 10.02
CA SER A 14 13.32 -4.70 9.05
C SER A 14 11.80 -4.96 9.07
N CYS A 15 11.08 -4.30 9.97
CA CYS A 15 9.70 -3.95 9.71
C CYS A 15 9.75 -3.14 8.42
N THR A 16 9.14 -3.64 7.35
CA THR A 16 9.02 -2.92 6.09
C THR A 16 8.07 -1.74 6.33
N THR A 17 8.59 -0.65 6.89
CA THR A 17 7.88 0.64 7.00
C THR A 17 8.26 1.50 5.80
N VAL A 18 7.40 2.44 5.41
CA VAL A 18 7.77 3.46 4.42
C VAL A 18 8.81 4.44 4.99
N GLY A 19 8.87 4.54 6.32
CA GLY A 19 9.89 5.23 7.10
C GLY A 19 9.46 5.31 8.56
N PHE A 20 10.32 5.86 9.42
CA PHE A 20 9.98 6.13 10.82
C PHE A 20 9.24 7.47 10.96
N HIS A 21 8.24 7.49 11.85
CA HIS A 21 7.53 8.73 12.17
C HIS A 21 8.43 9.74 12.88
N ARG A 22 8.22 11.01 12.55
CA ARG A 22 8.77 12.16 13.28
C ARG A 22 7.62 13.11 13.59
N GLU A 23 7.00 12.91 14.74
CA GLU A 23 5.80 13.63 15.17
C GLU A 23 5.95 15.15 15.09
N SER A 24 7.03 15.70 15.65
CA SER A 24 7.29 17.14 15.61
C SER A 24 7.43 17.71 14.20
N VAL A 25 7.88 16.90 13.23
CA VAL A 25 7.93 17.31 11.82
C VAL A 25 6.54 17.19 11.20
N ARG A 26 5.81 16.10 11.47
CA ARG A 26 4.45 15.87 10.97
C ARG A 26 3.51 17.01 11.37
N GLU A 27 3.58 17.43 12.62
CA GLU A 27 2.73 18.49 13.20
C GLU A 27 3.06 19.90 12.68
N SER A 28 4.22 20.08 12.04
CA SER A 28 4.55 21.35 11.38
C SER A 28 3.83 21.54 10.03
N PHE A 29 3.16 20.51 9.52
CA PHE A 29 2.38 20.57 8.28
C PHE A 29 0.90 20.81 8.56
N GLU A 30 0.33 21.76 7.83
CA GLU A 30 -1.12 22.01 7.81
C GLU A 30 -1.80 21.13 6.76
N TYR A 31 -2.58 20.15 7.20
CA TYR A 31 -3.29 19.23 6.28
C TYR A 31 -4.70 19.72 5.90
N GLY A 32 -5.19 20.83 6.44
CA GLY A 32 -6.53 21.34 6.12
C GLY A 32 -7.66 20.40 6.55
N LYS A 33 -8.80 20.46 5.86
CA LYS A 33 -10.02 19.70 6.23
C LYS A 33 -9.87 18.19 6.02
N MET A 34 -10.72 17.42 6.70
CA MET A 34 -10.87 15.99 6.46
C MET A 34 -11.25 15.74 5.00
N LYS A 35 -10.56 14.83 4.32
CA LYS A 35 -10.89 14.40 2.96
C LYS A 35 -10.99 12.88 2.86
N THR A 36 -11.92 12.41 2.03
CA THR A 36 -12.16 10.99 1.82
C THR A 36 -11.51 10.50 0.52
N ILE A 37 -10.67 9.48 0.64
CA ILE A 37 -10.12 8.71 -0.47
C ILE A 37 -11.10 7.59 -0.81
N ARG A 38 -11.66 7.59 -2.03
CA ARG A 38 -12.62 6.57 -2.47
C ARG A 38 -11.88 5.40 -3.12
N ILE A 39 -11.93 4.24 -2.48
CA ILE A 39 -11.21 3.06 -2.92
C ILE A 39 -12.18 2.07 -3.56
N CYS A 40 -11.91 1.68 -4.80
CA CYS A 40 -12.51 0.53 -5.45
C CYS A 40 -11.72 -0.72 -5.03
N VAL A 41 -12.35 -1.63 -4.31
CA VAL A 41 -11.70 -2.83 -3.79
C VAL A 41 -11.95 -4.00 -4.70
N TRP A 42 -10.87 -4.68 -5.12
CA TRP A 42 -10.95 -5.99 -5.77
C TRP A 42 -10.70 -7.05 -4.72
N LYS A 43 -11.77 -7.66 -4.21
CA LYS A 43 -11.72 -8.55 -3.06
C LYS A 43 -11.61 -9.99 -3.55
N ASP A 44 -10.53 -10.67 -3.19
CA ASP A 44 -10.43 -12.12 -3.43
C ASP A 44 -11.60 -12.87 -2.77
N GLU A 45 -12.10 -13.91 -3.41
CA GLU A 45 -13.17 -14.78 -2.89
C GLU A 45 -12.85 -15.31 -1.48
N ASN A 46 -11.56 -15.50 -1.16
CA ASN A 46 -11.09 -16.00 0.13
C ASN A 46 -10.91 -14.88 1.18
N VAL A 47 -11.25 -13.63 0.86
CA VAL A 47 -11.23 -12.51 1.81
C VAL A 47 -12.65 -12.19 2.25
N SER A 48 -12.89 -12.34 3.55
CA SER A 48 -14.19 -12.00 4.13
C SER A 48 -14.40 -10.48 4.19
N PRO A 49 -15.65 -9.99 4.16
CA PRO A 49 -15.95 -8.58 4.36
C PRO A 49 -15.41 -8.02 5.68
N GLU A 50 -15.46 -8.80 6.76
CA GLU A 50 -14.94 -8.41 8.08
C GLU A 50 -13.42 -8.19 8.02
N ARG A 51 -12.71 -9.06 7.30
CA ARG A 51 -11.27 -8.91 7.10
C ARG A 51 -10.94 -7.66 6.29
N MET A 52 -11.69 -7.39 5.22
CA MET A 52 -11.55 -6.15 4.46
C MET A 52 -11.78 -4.93 5.34
N ASN A 53 -12.86 -4.90 6.12
CA ASN A 53 -13.18 -3.78 7.01
C ASN A 53 -12.07 -3.55 8.04
N TYR A 54 -11.59 -4.62 8.68
CA TYR A 54 -10.48 -4.55 9.63
C TYR A 54 -9.20 -3.93 9.03
N LEU A 55 -8.86 -4.28 7.79
CA LEU A 55 -7.70 -3.70 7.11
C LEU A 55 -7.91 -2.20 6.83
N PHE A 56 -9.10 -1.81 6.39
CA PHE A 56 -9.43 -0.40 6.18
C PHE A 56 -9.49 0.40 7.48
N ASP A 57 -9.96 -0.19 8.58
CA ASP A 57 -9.92 0.42 9.91
C ASP A 57 -8.46 0.65 10.34
N SER A 58 -7.60 -0.36 10.18
CA SER A 58 -6.16 -0.23 10.45
C SER A 58 -5.50 0.88 9.63
N TRP A 59 -5.86 1.02 8.36
CA TRP A 59 -5.36 2.11 7.53
C TRP A 59 -5.92 3.48 7.96
N ASN A 60 -7.19 3.54 8.36
CA ASN A 60 -7.84 4.78 8.81
C ASN A 60 -7.29 5.30 10.14
N GLU A 61 -6.85 4.40 11.05
CA GLU A 61 -6.11 4.78 12.26
C GLU A 61 -4.85 5.59 11.92
N GLU A 62 -4.20 5.26 10.81
CA GLU A 62 -3.04 6.01 10.31
C GLU A 62 -3.45 7.30 9.59
N LEU A 63 -4.45 7.23 8.70
CA LEU A 63 -4.84 8.35 7.83
C LEU A 63 -5.38 9.57 8.60
N VAL A 64 -5.96 9.35 9.79
CA VAL A 64 -6.47 10.43 10.64
C VAL A 64 -5.37 11.44 11.01
N LEU A 65 -4.10 11.01 11.07
CA LEU A 65 -2.93 11.86 11.35
C LEU A 65 -2.72 12.96 10.28
N TYR A 66 -3.34 12.80 9.11
CA TYR A 66 -3.22 13.67 7.93
C TYR A 66 -4.55 14.32 7.53
N ASN A 67 -5.56 14.25 8.40
CA ASN A 67 -6.94 14.61 8.07
C ASN A 67 -7.43 13.88 6.80
N LEU A 68 -7.17 12.57 6.70
CA LEU A 68 -7.64 11.72 5.61
C LEU A 68 -8.46 10.54 6.14
N GLN A 69 -9.30 9.98 5.28
CA GLN A 69 -10.03 8.74 5.52
C GLN A 69 -10.18 7.96 4.22
N ALA A 70 -9.81 6.68 4.21
CA ALA A 70 -10.12 5.76 3.13
C ALA A 70 -11.52 5.17 3.30
N LYS A 71 -12.32 5.22 2.23
CA LYS A 71 -13.66 4.63 2.19
C LYS A 71 -13.79 3.68 1.00
N VAL A 72 -14.19 2.44 1.29
CA VAL A 72 -14.59 1.48 0.26
C VAL A 72 -15.82 2.02 -0.47
N SER A 73 -15.67 2.32 -1.75
CA SER A 73 -16.73 2.92 -2.58
C SER A 73 -17.42 1.89 -3.46
N GLN A 74 -16.66 0.91 -3.93
CA GLN A 74 -17.17 -0.24 -4.67
C GLN A 74 -16.35 -1.48 -4.28
N VAL A 75 -17.00 -2.64 -4.28
CA VAL A 75 -16.35 -3.94 -4.10
C VAL A 75 -16.63 -4.78 -5.33
N LYS A 76 -15.58 -5.33 -5.94
CA LYS A 76 -15.63 -6.32 -7.01
C LYS A 76 -15.09 -7.63 -6.45
N ASP A 77 -15.91 -8.68 -6.45
CA ASP A 77 -15.36 -10.02 -6.22
C ASP A 77 -14.41 -10.38 -7.36
N TRP A 78 -13.25 -10.91 -7.00
CA TRP A 78 -12.14 -11.08 -7.91
C TRP A 78 -11.46 -12.42 -7.65
N LYS A 79 -11.07 -13.09 -8.74
CA LYS A 79 -10.28 -14.31 -8.66
C LYS A 79 -8.85 -13.99 -9.04
N ARG A 80 -7.99 -13.90 -8.02
CA ARG A 80 -6.57 -13.51 -8.16
C ARG A 80 -5.89 -14.27 -9.33
N PRO A 81 -5.28 -13.58 -10.31
CA PRO A 81 -4.56 -14.20 -11.40
C PRO A 81 -3.21 -14.70 -10.87
N GLY A 82 -2.83 -15.92 -11.26
CA GLY A 82 -1.56 -16.51 -10.83
C GLY A 82 -1.34 -16.48 -9.30
N TRP A 83 -0.06 -16.43 -8.94
CA TRP A 83 0.42 -16.47 -7.55
C TRP A 83 1.52 -15.45 -7.25
N THR A 84 1.92 -14.62 -8.22
CA THR A 84 2.99 -13.61 -8.02
C THR A 84 2.40 -12.22 -7.95
N GLY A 85 3.00 -11.33 -7.13
CA GLY A 85 2.62 -9.92 -7.09
C GLY A 85 2.68 -9.24 -8.46
N ARG A 86 3.60 -9.65 -9.33
CA ARG A 86 3.69 -9.17 -10.72
C ARG A 86 2.41 -9.46 -11.52
N ALA A 87 1.90 -10.69 -11.46
CA ALA A 87 0.68 -11.05 -12.19
C ALA A 87 -0.55 -10.25 -11.72
N ILE A 88 -0.62 -9.95 -10.42
CA ILE A 88 -1.68 -9.10 -9.85
C ILE A 88 -1.54 -7.67 -10.37
N MET A 89 -0.35 -7.09 -10.31
CA MET A 89 -0.10 -5.73 -10.78
C MET A 89 -0.34 -5.57 -12.29
N GLU A 90 0.02 -6.56 -13.11
CA GLU A 90 -0.26 -6.56 -14.55
C GLU A 90 -1.77 -6.49 -14.86
N GLU A 91 -2.60 -7.21 -14.09
CA GLU A 91 -4.06 -7.10 -14.23
C GLU A 91 -4.55 -5.73 -13.78
N LEU A 92 -4.04 -5.21 -12.66
CA LEU A 92 -4.41 -3.88 -12.17
C LEU A 92 -4.04 -2.78 -13.16
N TYR A 93 -2.87 -2.84 -13.81
CA TYR A 93 -2.47 -1.88 -14.84
C TYR A 93 -3.42 -1.87 -16.05
N SER A 94 -4.05 -3.01 -16.32
CA SER A 94 -5.01 -3.17 -17.41
C SER A 94 -6.45 -2.79 -17.00
N ALA A 95 -6.67 -2.43 -15.75
CA ALA A 95 -7.98 -2.09 -15.21
C ALA A 95 -8.32 -0.61 -15.43
N GLU A 96 -9.51 -0.34 -15.94
CA GLU A 96 -10.08 1.01 -15.90
C GLU A 96 -10.44 1.39 -14.46
N LEU A 97 -10.08 2.61 -14.04
CA LEU A 97 -10.51 3.14 -12.74
C LEU A 97 -12.03 3.42 -12.82
N PRO A 98 -12.87 2.74 -12.02
CA PRO A 98 -14.32 2.89 -12.11
C PRO A 98 -14.81 4.27 -11.69
N GLU A 99 -16.03 4.60 -12.14
CA GLU A 99 -16.69 5.82 -11.68
C GLU A 99 -16.89 5.83 -10.16
N GLY A 100 -16.78 7.02 -9.56
CA GLY A 100 -16.86 7.19 -8.11
C GLY A 100 -15.63 6.75 -7.31
N CYS A 101 -14.58 6.21 -7.94
CA CYS A 101 -13.33 5.83 -7.27
C CYS A 101 -12.18 6.78 -7.59
N ASP A 102 -11.27 6.91 -6.61
CA ASP A 102 -10.01 7.64 -6.67
C ASP A 102 -8.81 6.69 -6.82
N ARG A 103 -8.92 5.46 -6.30
CA ARG A 103 -7.89 4.40 -6.34
C ARG A 103 -8.49 3.01 -6.55
N ILE A 104 -7.69 2.07 -7.04
CA ILE A 104 -7.99 0.63 -6.99
C ILE A 104 -7.06 -0.04 -5.96
N LEU A 105 -7.62 -0.84 -5.07
CA LEU A 105 -6.84 -1.70 -4.16
C LEU A 105 -7.34 -3.14 -4.23
N ALA A 106 -6.49 -4.07 -4.66
CA ALA A 106 -6.79 -5.49 -4.59
C ALA A 106 -6.42 -6.07 -3.22
N LEU A 107 -7.36 -6.79 -2.61
CA LEU A 107 -7.12 -7.56 -1.39
C LEU A 107 -6.97 -9.02 -1.79
N ALA A 108 -5.72 -9.45 -1.92
CA ALA A 108 -5.37 -10.80 -2.32
C ALA A 108 -5.54 -11.76 -1.14
N GLY A 109 -6.40 -12.75 -1.32
CA GLY A 109 -6.63 -13.82 -0.37
C GLY A 109 -5.48 -14.81 -0.37
N PHE A 110 -5.46 -15.65 0.65
CA PHE A 110 -4.55 -16.78 0.73
C PHE A 110 -4.99 -17.88 -0.24
N LYS A 111 -4.04 -18.50 -0.94
CA LYS A 111 -4.24 -19.75 -1.70
C LYS A 111 -3.42 -20.88 -1.08
N ALA A 112 -3.85 -22.13 -1.21
CA ALA A 112 -3.07 -23.30 -0.75
C ALA A 112 -1.67 -23.38 -1.40
N SER A 113 -1.49 -22.80 -2.59
CA SER A 113 -0.16 -22.63 -3.22
C SER A 113 0.79 -21.76 -2.40
N ASP A 114 0.26 -20.85 -1.59
CA ASP A 114 1.04 -19.93 -0.76
C ASP A 114 1.67 -20.71 0.42
N ILE A 115 0.99 -21.75 0.96
CA ILE A 115 1.58 -22.73 1.93
C ILE A 115 2.75 -23.48 1.30
N ALA A 116 2.57 -23.96 0.07
CA ALA A 116 3.60 -24.74 -0.61
C ALA A 116 4.86 -23.88 -0.87
N TYR A 117 4.67 -22.62 -1.24
CA TYR A 117 5.77 -21.65 -1.36
C TYR A 117 6.41 -21.34 -0.01
N GLU A 118 5.63 -21.20 1.06
CA GLU A 118 6.15 -20.97 2.41
C GLU A 118 6.98 -22.17 2.90
N PHE A 119 6.48 -23.39 2.72
CA PHE A 119 7.20 -24.60 3.06
C PHE A 119 8.50 -24.75 2.25
N ALA A 120 8.44 -24.47 0.94
CA ALA A 120 9.63 -24.41 0.10
C ALA A 120 10.60 -23.32 0.58
N SER A 121 10.09 -22.16 0.99
CA SER A 121 10.89 -21.06 1.52
C SER A 121 11.58 -21.43 2.82
N TYR A 122 10.92 -22.16 3.72
CA TYR A 122 11.55 -22.70 4.93
C TYR A 122 12.67 -23.69 4.59
N ILE A 123 12.47 -24.57 3.61
CA ILE A 123 13.53 -25.47 3.13
C ILE A 123 14.71 -24.65 2.60
N LEU A 124 14.47 -23.64 1.76
CA LEU A 124 15.51 -22.77 1.22
C LEU A 124 16.25 -21.99 2.32
N ALA A 125 15.53 -21.52 3.35
CA ALA A 125 16.11 -20.84 4.49
C ALA A 125 17.06 -21.73 5.30
N LEU A 126 16.81 -23.05 5.40
CA LEU A 126 17.76 -24.01 6.00
C LEU A 126 19.10 -24.05 5.24
N PHE A 127 19.11 -23.68 3.96
CA PHE A 127 20.31 -23.56 3.14
C PHE A 127 20.85 -22.12 3.06
N LEU A 128 20.39 -21.21 3.93
CA LEU A 128 20.73 -19.78 3.92
C LEU A 128 20.40 -19.08 2.59
N ILE A 129 19.44 -19.62 1.83
CA ILE A 129 18.98 -19.00 0.59
C ILE A 129 17.91 -17.96 0.96
N PRO A 130 18.09 -16.68 0.62
CA PRO A 130 17.13 -15.64 0.96
C PRO A 130 15.82 -15.83 0.19
N THR A 131 14.70 -15.81 0.91
CA THR A 131 13.34 -15.88 0.37
C THR A 131 12.63 -14.58 0.68
N PHE A 132 12.19 -13.85 -0.34
CA PHE A 132 11.45 -12.60 -0.16
C PHE A 132 9.98 -12.84 -0.47
N GLU A 133 9.11 -12.54 0.48
CA GLU A 133 7.67 -12.55 0.30
C GLU A 133 7.21 -11.14 -0.05
N VAL A 134 6.56 -10.97 -1.22
CA VAL A 134 5.97 -9.68 -1.62
C VAL A 134 4.58 -9.59 -1.02
N LEU A 135 4.46 -8.87 0.08
CA LEU A 135 3.23 -8.75 0.88
C LEU A 135 2.23 -7.75 0.28
N GLY A 136 2.71 -6.85 -0.57
CA GLY A 136 1.92 -5.84 -1.25
C GLY A 136 2.76 -5.14 -2.32
N ALA A 137 2.11 -4.39 -3.17
CA ALA A 137 2.76 -3.45 -4.08
C ALA A 137 1.77 -2.39 -4.55
N VAL A 138 2.27 -1.21 -4.84
CA VAL A 138 1.54 -0.12 -5.47
C VAL A 138 2.30 0.35 -6.70
N ASP A 139 1.57 0.82 -7.70
CA ASP A 139 2.17 1.42 -8.88
C ASP A 139 3.01 2.64 -8.50
N SER A 140 4.32 2.56 -8.73
CA SER A 140 5.24 3.66 -8.47
C SER A 140 4.98 4.91 -9.33
N PRO A 141 4.51 4.81 -10.60
CA PRO A 141 4.28 5.98 -11.43
C PRO A 141 3.24 6.97 -10.88
N THR A 142 2.13 6.47 -10.34
CA THR A 142 0.98 7.30 -9.96
C THR A 142 0.50 7.10 -8.53
N GLY A 143 0.71 5.92 -7.93
CA GLY A 143 0.11 5.57 -6.65
C GLY A 143 -1.41 5.42 -6.74
N SER A 144 -1.94 5.05 -7.90
CA SER A 144 -3.38 4.94 -8.15
C SER A 144 -3.95 3.53 -7.96
N ARG A 145 -3.10 2.50 -8.05
CA ARG A 145 -3.46 1.09 -8.07
C ARG A 145 -2.45 0.28 -7.27
N GLY A 146 -2.93 -0.67 -6.48
CA GLY A 146 -2.05 -1.59 -5.78
C GLY A 146 -2.77 -2.83 -5.27
N PHE A 147 -2.03 -3.71 -4.62
CA PHE A 147 -2.57 -4.85 -3.90
C PHE A 147 -1.90 -5.02 -2.54
N VAL A 148 -2.63 -5.68 -1.64
CA VAL A 148 -2.15 -6.14 -0.34
C VAL A 148 -2.57 -7.60 -0.16
N LEU A 149 -1.67 -8.44 0.36
CA LEU A 149 -2.03 -9.76 0.86
C LEU A 149 -2.84 -9.60 2.13
N ALA A 150 -4.12 -9.97 2.05
CA ALA A 150 -5.08 -9.73 3.11
C ALA A 150 -4.90 -10.68 4.30
N HIS A 151 -4.22 -11.81 4.14
CA HIS A 151 -3.98 -12.78 5.22
C HIS A 151 -2.50 -12.84 5.57
N THR A 152 -2.23 -13.02 6.85
CA THR A 152 -0.89 -13.36 7.34
C THR A 152 -0.67 -14.85 7.18
N ALA A 153 0.14 -15.24 6.20
CA ALA A 153 0.46 -16.64 5.96
C ALA A 153 1.76 -17.06 6.66
N SER A 154 2.79 -16.20 6.69
CA SER A 154 4.13 -16.58 7.14
C SER A 154 4.55 -16.00 8.49
N LEU A 155 5.52 -16.67 9.13
CA LEU A 155 6.20 -16.17 10.33
C LEU A 155 6.89 -14.81 10.07
N GLY A 156 7.43 -14.61 8.87
CA GLY A 156 8.02 -13.33 8.45
C GLY A 156 6.99 -12.21 8.43
N HIS A 157 5.78 -12.48 7.93
CA HIS A 157 4.67 -11.52 7.92
C HIS A 157 4.19 -11.17 9.33
N LEU A 158 4.22 -12.12 10.27
CA LEU A 158 3.92 -11.84 11.69
C LEU A 158 4.97 -10.92 12.33
N ILE A 159 6.26 -11.15 12.04
CA ILE A 159 7.36 -10.33 12.57
C ILE A 159 7.29 -8.89 12.04
N THR A 160 6.83 -8.68 10.81
CA THR A 160 6.69 -7.34 10.22
C THR A 160 5.38 -6.62 10.58
N GLY A 161 4.54 -7.17 11.45
CA GLY A 161 3.29 -6.55 11.90
C GLY A 161 2.04 -6.91 11.07
N GLY A 162 2.16 -7.90 10.18
CA GLY A 162 1.03 -8.52 9.50
C GLY A 162 0.40 -7.65 8.40
N ALA A 163 -0.74 -8.13 7.88
CA ALA A 163 -1.44 -7.47 6.78
C ALA A 163 -1.93 -6.05 7.12
N SER A 164 -2.16 -5.74 8.40
CA SER A 164 -2.48 -4.37 8.86
C SER A 164 -1.33 -3.41 8.65
N ASN A 165 -0.09 -3.80 8.99
CA ASN A 165 1.07 -2.97 8.68
C ASN A 165 1.29 -2.89 7.17
N THR A 166 1.08 -3.99 6.44
CA THR A 166 1.17 -3.99 4.98
C THR A 166 0.19 -3.00 4.33
N ILE A 167 -1.08 -2.95 4.74
CA ILE A 167 -2.02 -1.99 4.15
C ILE A 167 -1.68 -0.54 4.52
N VAL A 168 -1.13 -0.29 5.71
CA VAL A 168 -0.61 1.04 6.06
C VAL A 168 0.58 1.42 5.17
N HIS A 169 1.52 0.50 4.97
CA HIS A 169 2.69 0.67 4.10
C HIS A 169 2.29 0.97 2.65
N GLU A 170 1.49 0.10 2.05
CA GLU A 170 1.01 0.31 0.67
C GLU A 170 0.06 1.52 0.61
N GLY A 171 -0.66 1.82 1.68
CA GLY A 171 -1.49 3.00 1.82
C GLY A 171 -0.70 4.30 1.65
N TYR A 172 0.52 4.37 2.17
CA TYR A 172 1.44 5.48 1.92
C TYR A 172 1.88 5.56 0.46
N HIS A 173 2.14 4.43 -0.19
CA HIS A 173 2.44 4.42 -1.61
C HIS A 173 1.26 4.87 -2.47
N LEU A 174 0.02 4.59 -2.06
CA LEU A 174 -1.20 5.11 -2.72
C LEU A 174 -1.36 6.64 -2.58
N LEU A 175 -0.65 7.25 -1.63
CA LEU A 175 -0.52 8.69 -1.46
C LEU A 175 0.71 9.27 -2.21
N GLY A 176 1.43 8.43 -2.96
CA GLY A 176 2.60 8.81 -3.74
C GLY A 176 3.88 8.96 -2.92
N CYS A 177 3.92 8.43 -1.70
CA CYS A 177 5.13 8.44 -0.88
C CYS A 177 6.11 7.34 -1.35
N GLY A 178 7.40 7.66 -1.40
CA GLY A 178 8.47 6.68 -1.58
C GLY A 178 9.03 6.18 -0.25
N HIS A 179 9.89 5.15 -0.29
CA HIS A 179 10.64 4.72 0.89
C HIS A 179 11.71 5.75 1.27
N SER A 180 11.79 6.06 2.56
CA SER A 180 12.86 6.86 3.14
C SER A 180 13.10 6.42 4.59
N PHE A 181 14.23 6.79 5.18
CA PHE A 181 14.47 6.45 6.58
C PHE A 181 13.44 7.12 7.51
N TYR A 182 13.00 8.34 7.18
CA TYR A 182 11.95 9.07 7.89
C TYR A 182 10.82 9.47 6.95
N LEU A 183 9.60 9.49 7.47
CA LEU A 183 8.40 9.90 6.71
C LEU A 183 8.30 11.41 6.45
N SER A 184 9.31 12.20 6.80
CA SER A 184 9.28 13.66 6.67
C SER A 184 8.98 14.15 5.24
N GLU A 185 9.51 13.47 4.22
CA GLU A 185 9.20 13.79 2.83
C GLU A 185 7.76 13.42 2.45
N CYS A 186 7.27 12.29 2.98
CA CYS A 186 5.90 11.83 2.79
C CYS A 186 4.87 12.81 3.37
N TYR A 187 5.14 13.44 4.52
CA TYR A 187 4.26 14.47 5.09
C TYR A 187 4.01 15.63 4.12
N GLY A 188 5.09 16.16 3.51
CA GLY A 188 4.99 17.20 2.51
C GLY A 188 4.32 16.73 1.22
N GLN A 189 4.53 15.47 0.81
CA GLN A 189 3.84 14.89 -0.34
C GLN A 189 2.33 14.79 -0.10
N ILE A 190 1.91 14.31 1.08
CA ILE A 190 0.50 14.22 1.45
C ILE A 190 -0.12 15.62 1.45
N GLN A 191 0.51 16.61 2.09
CA GLN A 191 0.03 17.99 2.08
C GLN A 191 -0.18 18.51 0.65
N LYS A 192 0.81 18.35 -0.24
CA LYS A 192 0.71 18.77 -1.65
C LYS A 192 -0.45 18.09 -2.37
N LEU A 193 -0.68 16.80 -2.12
CA LEU A 193 -1.77 16.05 -2.72
C LEU A 193 -3.13 16.56 -2.23
N LYS A 194 -3.27 16.89 -0.93
CA LYS A 194 -4.47 17.54 -0.38
C LYS A 194 -4.73 18.92 -0.96
N THR A 195 -3.71 19.78 -1.02
CA THR A 195 -3.81 21.12 -1.60
C THR A 195 -4.20 21.05 -3.08
N THR A 196 -3.61 20.11 -3.83
CA THR A 196 -3.96 19.88 -5.22
C THR A 196 -5.40 19.42 -5.37
N ALA A 197 -5.87 18.57 -4.44
CA ALA A 197 -7.27 18.17 -4.41
C ALA A 197 -8.15 19.41 -4.24
N ASP A 198 -7.92 20.24 -3.21
CA ASP A 198 -8.67 21.48 -2.98
C ASP A 198 -8.73 22.41 -4.21
N ILE A 199 -7.65 22.53 -4.96
CA ILE A 199 -7.60 23.35 -6.19
C ILE A 199 -8.42 22.72 -7.32
N ALA A 200 -8.34 21.40 -7.49
CA ALA A 200 -9.05 20.68 -8.55
C ALA A 200 -10.56 20.51 -8.25
N GLY A 201 -10.96 20.57 -6.97
CA GLY A 201 -12.32 20.48 -6.48
C GLY A 201 -12.44 19.73 -5.15
N ASP A 202 -13.64 19.52 -4.63
CA ASP A 202 -13.77 18.93 -3.30
C ASP A 202 -13.42 17.41 -3.22
N SER A 203 -13.22 16.74 -4.35
CA SER A 203 -12.83 15.31 -4.39
C SER A 203 -11.35 15.07 -4.16
N PHE A 204 -10.99 14.05 -3.37
CA PHE A 204 -9.61 13.60 -3.16
C PHE A 204 -9.09 12.72 -4.32
N PHE A 205 -9.22 13.20 -5.54
CA PHE A 205 -8.81 12.44 -6.72
C PHE A 205 -7.29 12.43 -6.98
N PRO A 206 -6.54 13.55 -6.87
CA PRO A 206 -5.21 13.68 -7.49
C PRO A 206 -4.25 12.52 -7.19
N VAL A 207 -3.50 12.09 -8.23
CA VAL A 207 -2.44 11.07 -8.16
C VAL A 207 -1.13 11.65 -8.66
N THR A 208 0.00 11.07 -8.29
CA THR A 208 1.32 11.51 -8.77
C THR A 208 1.43 11.35 -10.27
N HIS A 209 2.17 12.23 -10.94
CA HIS A 209 2.52 12.07 -12.34
C HIS A 209 4.03 11.81 -12.49
N PRO A 210 4.47 10.83 -13.33
CA PRO A 210 5.87 10.41 -13.41
C PRO A 210 6.84 11.50 -13.86
N LYS A 211 6.37 12.45 -14.67
CA LYS A 211 7.21 13.54 -15.18
C LYS A 211 7.29 14.75 -14.24
N SER A 212 6.51 14.76 -13.15
CA SER A 212 6.21 15.87 -12.22
C SER A 212 4.73 16.24 -12.22
N GLY A 213 4.29 16.82 -11.09
CA GLY A 213 2.93 17.29 -10.86
C GLY A 213 1.97 16.16 -10.50
N PHE A 214 0.69 16.40 -10.76
CA PHE A 214 -0.40 15.48 -10.43
C PHE A 214 -1.34 15.31 -11.61
N ILE A 215 -1.86 14.10 -11.79
CA ILE A 215 -3.04 13.85 -12.62
C ILE A 215 -4.26 14.12 -11.76
N THR A 216 -5.16 15.00 -12.22
CA THR A 216 -6.32 15.47 -11.43
C THR A 216 -7.66 14.98 -11.95
N SER A 217 -7.67 14.17 -13.01
CA SER A 217 -8.90 13.60 -13.57
C SER A 217 -8.81 12.10 -13.85
N ARG A 218 -9.93 11.38 -13.64
CA ARG A 218 -10.05 9.95 -13.94
C ARG A 218 -9.75 9.64 -15.38
N ARG A 219 -10.26 10.46 -16.30
CA ARG A 219 -10.05 10.29 -17.74
C ARG A 219 -8.56 10.32 -18.10
N GLU A 220 -7.82 11.28 -17.57
CA GLU A 220 -6.38 11.38 -17.81
C GLU A 220 -5.62 10.20 -17.19
N LEU A 221 -6.03 9.75 -16.00
CA LEU A 221 -5.44 8.58 -15.37
C LEU A 221 -5.70 7.29 -16.16
N ASN A 222 -6.94 7.09 -16.64
CA ASN A 222 -7.27 5.95 -17.49
C ASN A 222 -6.49 6.02 -18.81
N TYR A 223 -6.39 7.19 -19.42
CA TYR A 223 -5.56 7.40 -20.60
C TYR A 223 -4.08 7.06 -20.35
N PHE A 224 -3.54 7.43 -19.18
CA PHE A 224 -2.15 7.11 -18.82
C PHE A 224 -1.89 5.59 -18.80
N PHE A 225 -2.81 4.79 -18.26
CA PHE A 225 -2.63 3.33 -18.16
C PHE A 225 -3.06 2.58 -19.42
N LEU A 226 -4.13 3.02 -20.07
CA LEU A 226 -4.83 2.26 -21.12
C LEU A 226 -4.65 2.84 -22.52
N GLY A 227 -4.13 4.06 -22.64
CA GLY A 227 -4.03 4.80 -23.90
C GLY A 227 -5.39 5.22 -24.49
N ARG A 228 -6.48 5.10 -23.72
CA ARG A 228 -7.86 5.41 -24.11
C ARG A 228 -8.70 5.81 -22.90
#